data_AF-R6LWE6-F1
#
_entry.id   AF-R6LWE6-F1
#
_cell.length_a   1.000
_cell.length_b   1.000
_cell.length_c   1.000
_cell.angle_alpha   90.00
_cell.angle_beta   90.00
_cell.angle_gamma   90.00
#
_symmetry.space_group_name_H-M   'P 1'
#
loop_
_entity.id
_entity.type
_entity.pdbx_description
1 polymer ?
#
loop_
_entity_poly.entity_id
_entity_poly.type
_entity_poly.pdbx_seq_one_letter_code
_entity_poly.pdbx_strand_id
1 'polypeptide(L)'
;MVFHIHDEPDVHYRDAQTLEARRRQYLLTANILRRQLPGVRVIEAVDSDAFYGGVDIWVPVTSAFERRREAFARLIALGEQVWTYVCCSPEGHWLNRFLDQPLLHGRLLFWGCAANRIGGYLHWGFNQFPEGMDPFQGTSCPNHTGIGTNFPCGDCFIVYPGEDGPLLSMRLEASRRGAEDAALLAMLRECDEAAHDALIARIFTNNSTYNDDPAVFAEDYAQLLALLEQSDETDRGEAK
;
A
#
# COMPACT_ATOMS: atom_id res chain seq x y z
N MET A 1 8.27 -17.23 3.63
CA MET A 1 6.82 -17.30 3.91
C MET A 1 6.45 -16.11 4.78
N VAL A 2 5.25 -15.56 4.58
CA VAL A 2 4.71 -14.40 5.30
C VAL A 2 3.38 -14.82 5.93
N PHE A 3 3.08 -14.37 7.15
CA PHE A 3 1.92 -14.81 7.92
C PHE A 3 1.27 -13.63 8.66
N HIS A 4 -0.07 -13.56 8.63
CA HIS A 4 -0.87 -12.67 9.48
C HIS A 4 -1.32 -13.42 10.74
N ILE A 5 -1.01 -12.87 11.91
CA ILE A 5 -1.51 -13.31 13.21
C ILE A 5 -2.86 -12.65 13.53
N HIS A 6 -2.97 -11.34 13.34
CA HIS A 6 -4.15 -10.53 13.69
C HIS A 6 -4.22 -9.24 12.86
N ASP A 7 -5.32 -9.04 12.14
CA ASP A 7 -5.60 -7.82 11.39
C ASP A 7 -5.85 -6.62 12.33
N GLU A 8 -5.03 -5.58 12.25
CA GLU A 8 -5.13 -4.35 13.05
C GLU A 8 -5.19 -4.62 14.59
N PRO A 9 -4.15 -5.21 15.20
CA PRO A 9 -4.18 -5.57 16.63
C PRO A 9 -4.24 -4.35 17.57
N ASP A 10 -3.93 -3.17 17.02
CA ASP A 10 -3.80 -1.89 17.68
C ASP A 10 -4.92 -0.89 17.34
N VAL A 11 -6.08 -1.39 16.88
CA VAL A 11 -7.29 -0.56 16.72
C VAL A 11 -8.46 -1.10 17.55
N HIS A 12 -9.57 -0.36 17.61
CA HIS A 12 -10.81 -0.77 18.29
C HIS A 12 -10.59 -1.29 19.72
N TYR A 13 -9.75 -0.60 20.50
CA TYR A 13 -9.53 -0.86 21.93
C TYR A 13 -10.04 0.30 22.78
N ARG A 14 -10.38 0.02 24.05
CA ARG A 14 -11.03 1.00 24.95
C ARG A 14 -10.03 1.90 25.66
N ASP A 15 -8.89 1.34 26.05
CA ASP A 15 -7.89 2.01 26.88
C ASP A 15 -6.49 1.41 26.66
N ALA A 16 -5.47 2.12 27.16
CA ALA A 16 -4.07 1.72 27.04
C ALA A 16 -3.78 0.37 27.72
N GLN A 17 -4.53 0.01 28.77
CA GLN A 17 -4.36 -1.27 29.46
C GLN A 17 -4.78 -2.44 28.56
N THR A 18 -5.86 -2.27 27.80
CA THR A 18 -6.33 -3.24 26.81
C THR A 18 -5.31 -3.44 25.70
N LEU A 19 -4.74 -2.35 25.17
CA LEU A 19 -3.70 -2.41 24.15
C LEU A 19 -2.46 -3.15 24.65
N GLU A 20 -2.00 -2.85 25.86
CA GLU A 20 -0.85 -3.53 26.47
C GLU A 20 -1.12 -5.02 26.69
N ALA A 21 -2.33 -5.40 27.11
CA ALA A 21 -2.72 -6.80 27.23
C ALA A 21 -2.72 -7.53 25.87
N ARG A 22 -3.27 -6.90 24.83
CA ARG A 22 -3.23 -7.43 23.44
C ARG A 22 -1.79 -7.58 22.95
N ARG A 23 -0.95 -6.59 23.17
CA ARG A 23 0.47 -6.62 22.81
C ARG A 23 1.19 -7.80 23.47
N ARG A 24 0.95 -8.05 24.77
CA ARG A 24 1.54 -9.22 25.46
C ARG A 24 1.10 -10.54 24.83
N GLN A 25 -0.20 -10.70 24.56
CA GLN A 25 -0.73 -11.91 23.92
C GLN A 25 -0.17 -12.09 22.51
N TYR A 26 -0.13 -11.00 21.73
CA TYR A 26 0.40 -11.00 20.38
C TYR A 26 1.87 -11.45 20.34
N LEU A 27 2.71 -10.90 21.22
CA LEU A 27 4.12 -11.28 21.31
C LEU A 27 4.30 -12.75 21.72
N LEU A 28 3.45 -13.29 22.60
CA LEU A 28 3.45 -14.72 22.92
C LEU A 28 3.10 -15.57 21.70
N THR A 29 2.06 -15.19 20.95
CA THR A 29 1.63 -15.88 19.73
C THR A 29 2.71 -15.82 18.65
N ALA A 30 3.33 -14.67 18.41
CA ALA A 30 4.42 -14.51 17.46
C ALA A 30 5.62 -15.40 17.83
N ASN A 31 5.94 -15.52 19.12
CA ASN A 31 6.98 -16.44 19.59
C ASN A 31 6.63 -17.91 19.36
N ILE A 32 5.37 -18.32 19.60
CA ILE A 32 4.92 -19.68 19.30
C ILE A 32 5.03 -19.94 17.79
N LEU A 33 4.53 -19.03 16.96
CA LEU A 33 4.58 -19.12 15.50
C LEU A 33 6.02 -19.31 15.01
N ARG A 34 6.96 -18.47 15.46
CA ARG A 34 8.37 -18.57 15.06
C ARG A 34 9.07 -19.85 15.53
N ARG A 35 8.65 -20.42 16.66
CA ARG A 35 9.16 -21.73 17.14
C ARG A 35 8.65 -22.89 16.27
N GLN A 36 7.39 -22.85 15.87
CA GLN A 36 6.79 -23.90 15.04
C GLN A 36 7.16 -23.77 13.56
N LEU A 37 7.48 -22.54 13.13
CA LEU A 37 7.69 -22.19 11.74
C LEU A 37 8.94 -21.29 11.61
N PRO A 38 10.16 -21.84 11.78
CA PRO A 38 11.39 -21.05 11.73
C PRO A 38 11.53 -20.29 10.40
N GLY A 39 11.88 -19.00 10.48
CA GLY A 39 12.03 -18.13 9.31
C GLY A 39 10.73 -17.54 8.74
N VAL A 40 9.58 -17.79 9.38
CA VAL A 40 8.34 -17.06 9.07
C VAL A 40 8.51 -15.57 9.37
N ARG A 41 8.02 -14.72 8.46
CA ARG A 41 7.87 -13.29 8.69
C ARG A 41 6.41 -12.97 9.02
N VAL A 42 6.19 -12.12 10.00
CA VAL A 42 4.89 -11.64 10.42
C VAL A 42 4.59 -10.31 9.74
N ILE A 43 3.48 -10.24 9.01
CA ILE A 43 2.97 -9.02 8.38
C ILE A 43 1.68 -8.61 9.07
N GLU A 44 1.46 -7.32 9.32
CA GLU A 44 0.16 -6.85 9.84
C GLU A 44 -0.25 -5.47 9.36
N ALA A 45 -1.55 -5.32 9.11
CA ALA A 45 -2.19 -4.01 9.15
C ALA A 45 -2.11 -3.43 10.57
N VAL A 46 -1.75 -2.15 10.69
CA VAL A 46 -1.51 -1.47 11.98
C VAL A 46 -1.90 0.01 11.93
N ASP A 47 -2.24 0.63 13.06
CA ASP A 47 -2.29 2.10 13.18
C ASP A 47 -0.97 2.70 13.69
N SER A 48 -0.10 1.91 14.33
CA SER A 48 1.06 2.36 15.08
C SER A 48 2.25 1.37 15.09
N ASP A 49 3.37 1.81 15.65
CA ASP A 49 4.60 1.02 15.86
C ASP A 49 4.60 0.23 17.19
N ALA A 50 3.45 0.10 17.86
CA ALA A 50 3.35 -0.43 19.22
C ALA A 50 3.75 -1.91 19.37
N PHE A 51 3.80 -2.68 18.27
CA PHE A 51 4.00 -4.14 18.24
C PHE A 51 5.43 -4.55 17.88
N TYR A 52 6.41 -3.69 18.20
CA TYR A 52 7.81 -3.90 17.86
C TYR A 52 8.35 -5.20 18.47
N GLY A 53 9.10 -5.97 17.67
CA GLY A 53 9.55 -7.32 18.01
C GLY A 53 8.51 -8.43 17.74
N GLY A 54 7.26 -8.07 17.47
CA GLY A 54 6.20 -8.99 17.06
C GLY A 54 5.98 -9.01 15.56
N VAL A 55 5.99 -7.83 14.93
CA VAL A 55 5.72 -7.62 13.49
C VAL A 55 7.04 -7.39 12.75
N ASP A 56 7.19 -8.00 11.58
CA ASP A 56 8.37 -7.87 10.70
C ASP A 56 8.05 -7.02 9.44
N ILE A 57 6.78 -6.99 9.02
CA ILE A 57 6.28 -6.18 7.90
C ILE A 57 5.07 -5.37 8.38
N TRP A 58 5.24 -4.07 8.46
CA TRP A 58 4.26 -3.13 9.02
C TRP A 58 3.42 -2.55 7.90
N VAL A 59 2.10 -2.62 7.98
CA VAL A 59 1.22 -2.19 6.90
C VAL A 59 0.22 -1.13 7.37
N PRO A 60 0.64 0.10 7.69
CA PRO A 60 -0.31 1.16 8.03
C PRO A 60 -1.24 1.52 6.89
N VAL A 61 -2.49 1.86 7.24
CA VAL A 61 -3.39 2.53 6.29
C VAL A 61 -2.76 3.87 5.94
N THR A 62 -2.90 4.34 4.70
CA THR A 62 -2.22 5.57 4.24
C THR A 62 -2.45 6.76 5.19
N SER A 63 -3.66 6.92 5.73
CA SER A 63 -3.94 7.99 6.69
C SER A 63 -3.20 7.84 8.04
N ALA A 64 -3.00 6.61 8.53
CA ALA A 64 -2.22 6.35 9.74
C ALA A 64 -0.73 6.55 9.49
N PHE A 65 -0.25 6.14 8.31
CA PHE A 65 1.11 6.42 7.86
C PHE A 65 1.38 7.93 7.88
N GLU A 66 0.53 8.76 7.28
CA GLU A 66 0.70 10.22 7.28
C GLU A 66 0.68 10.80 8.69
N ARG A 67 -0.25 10.35 9.56
CA ARG A 67 -0.33 10.81 10.97
C ARG A 67 0.91 10.46 11.78
N ARG A 68 1.57 9.34 11.48
CA ARG A 68 2.71 8.80 12.24
C ARG A 68 3.96 8.64 11.38
N ARG A 69 4.13 9.53 10.39
CA ARG A 69 5.17 9.41 9.36
C ARG A 69 6.57 9.25 9.96
N GLU A 70 6.88 9.99 11.02
CA GLU A 70 8.17 9.90 11.72
C GLU A 70 8.42 8.53 12.36
N ALA A 71 7.40 7.90 12.95
CA ALA A 71 7.53 6.60 13.59
C ALA A 71 7.81 5.51 12.54
N PHE A 72 7.05 5.51 11.44
CA PHE A 72 7.28 4.55 10.35
C PHE A 72 8.59 4.82 9.60
N ALA A 73 8.97 6.07 9.38
CA ALA A 73 10.28 6.42 8.82
C ALA A 73 11.43 5.90 9.70
N ARG A 74 11.28 5.93 11.03
CA ARG A 74 12.25 5.34 11.95
C ARG A 74 12.34 3.83 11.81
N LEU A 75 11.22 3.12 11.64
CA LEU A 75 11.23 1.67 11.37
C LEU A 75 11.98 1.36 10.07
N ILE A 76 11.70 2.10 9.00
CA ILE A 76 12.41 1.97 7.71
C ILE A 76 13.92 2.19 7.90
N ALA A 77 14.31 3.23 8.65
CA ALA A 77 15.71 3.53 8.93
C ALA A 77 16.42 2.46 9.76
N LEU A 78 15.67 1.68 10.56
CA LEU A 78 16.17 0.53 11.31
C LEU A 78 16.21 -0.76 10.48
N GLY A 79 15.80 -0.71 9.21
CA GLY A 79 15.80 -1.86 8.30
C GLY A 79 14.54 -2.72 8.35
N GLU A 80 13.50 -2.28 9.06
CA GLU A 80 12.19 -2.93 9.04
C GLU A 80 11.47 -2.68 7.70
N GLN A 81 10.58 -3.60 7.31
CA GLN A 81 9.77 -3.40 6.10
C GLN A 81 8.47 -2.69 6.45
N VAL A 82 8.23 -1.54 5.82
CA VAL A 82 6.95 -0.84 5.89
C VAL A 82 6.27 -0.93 4.52
N TRP A 83 5.08 -1.51 4.48
CA TRP A 83 4.15 -1.49 3.36
C TRP A 83 3.01 -0.51 3.68
N THR A 84 2.04 -0.36 2.79
CA THR A 84 0.82 0.39 3.10
C THR A 84 -0.40 -0.24 2.44
N TYR A 85 -1.59 0.21 2.82
CA TYR A 85 -2.85 -0.19 2.19
C TYR A 85 -3.88 0.93 2.30
N VAL A 86 -4.96 0.75 1.56
CA VAL A 86 -6.23 1.47 1.74
C VAL A 86 -7.35 0.45 1.93
N CYS A 87 -8.42 0.88 2.59
CA CYS A 87 -9.65 0.12 2.78
C CYS A 87 -10.85 1.04 2.51
N CYS A 88 -11.92 0.86 3.27
CA CYS A 88 -13.06 1.77 3.34
C CYS A 88 -12.68 3.20 3.73
N SER A 89 -11.47 3.39 4.25
CA SER A 89 -10.86 4.70 4.50
C SER A 89 -9.40 4.71 4.02
N PRO A 90 -8.82 5.90 3.73
CA PRO A 90 -9.46 7.22 3.75
C PRO A 90 -10.42 7.44 2.55
N GLU A 91 -11.33 8.41 2.69
CA GLU A 91 -12.37 8.77 1.69
C GLU A 91 -12.21 10.21 1.17
N GLY A 92 -13.05 10.60 0.21
CA GLY A 92 -13.08 11.96 -0.33
C GLY A 92 -11.91 12.23 -1.28
N HIS A 93 -11.16 13.32 -1.02
CA HIS A 93 -10.02 13.75 -1.83
C HIS A 93 -8.72 12.97 -1.51
N TRP A 94 -8.79 11.95 -0.65
CA TRP A 94 -7.66 11.09 -0.39
C TRP A 94 -7.50 10.05 -1.49
N LEU A 95 -6.25 9.70 -1.77
CA LEU A 95 -5.94 8.57 -2.65
C LEU A 95 -6.55 7.29 -2.10
N ASN A 96 -7.41 6.70 -2.91
CA ASN A 96 -7.95 5.37 -2.74
C ASN A 96 -8.16 4.77 -4.14
N ARG A 97 -8.95 3.71 -4.28
CA ARG A 97 -9.26 3.06 -5.55
C ARG A 97 -10.68 2.54 -5.62
N PHE A 98 -11.60 3.33 -5.07
CA PHE A 98 -13.03 3.12 -5.21
C PHE A 98 -13.46 3.28 -6.68
N LEU A 99 -14.65 2.77 -7.00
CA LEU A 99 -15.19 2.79 -8.37
C LEU A 99 -15.47 4.20 -8.91
N ASP A 100 -15.71 5.15 -8.03
CA ASP A 100 -16.04 6.55 -8.33
C ASP A 100 -14.80 7.47 -8.35
N GLN A 101 -13.60 6.93 -8.14
CA GLN A 101 -12.36 7.70 -8.18
C GLN A 101 -11.65 7.60 -9.55
N PRO A 102 -10.87 8.64 -9.93
CA PRO A 102 -10.02 8.60 -11.12
C PRO A 102 -9.12 7.36 -11.15
N LEU A 103 -9.06 6.70 -12.31
CA LEU A 103 -8.26 5.48 -12.49
C LEU A 103 -6.77 5.70 -12.16
N LEU A 104 -6.28 6.93 -12.39
CA LEU A 104 -4.91 7.33 -12.11
C LEU A 104 -4.54 7.21 -10.63
N HIS A 105 -5.49 7.32 -9.70
CA HIS A 105 -5.24 7.15 -8.26
C HIS A 105 -4.62 5.77 -7.96
N GLY A 106 -5.00 4.74 -8.72
CA GLY A 106 -4.43 3.41 -8.62
C GLY A 106 -2.91 3.37 -8.86
N ARG A 107 -2.37 4.28 -9.68
CA ARG A 107 -0.91 4.46 -9.88
C ARG A 107 -0.31 5.39 -8.84
N LEU A 108 -1.00 6.50 -8.52
CA LEU A 108 -0.50 7.50 -7.56
C LEU A 108 -0.26 6.93 -6.17
N LEU A 109 -1.01 5.91 -5.74
CA LEU A 109 -0.75 5.17 -4.50
C LEU A 109 0.69 4.61 -4.45
N PHE A 110 1.23 4.14 -5.59
CA PHE A 110 2.58 3.59 -5.68
C PHE A 110 3.66 4.67 -5.85
N TRP A 111 3.31 5.81 -6.44
CA TRP A 111 4.17 7.00 -6.38
C TRP A 111 4.32 7.49 -4.94
N GLY A 112 3.23 7.45 -4.16
CA GLY A 112 3.28 7.68 -2.72
C GLY A 112 4.14 6.65 -1.98
N CYS A 113 4.17 5.39 -2.45
CA CYS A 113 5.08 4.38 -1.91
C CYS A 113 6.55 4.74 -2.19
N ALA A 114 6.89 5.10 -3.43
CA ALA A 114 8.23 5.51 -3.83
C ALA A 114 8.71 6.75 -3.03
N ALA A 115 7.87 7.79 -2.94
CA ALA A 115 8.13 9.03 -2.20
C ALA A 115 8.44 8.80 -0.71
N ASN A 116 7.86 7.74 -0.12
CA ASN A 116 7.96 7.46 1.31
C ASN A 116 8.82 6.23 1.63
N ARG A 117 9.53 5.68 0.64
CA ARG A 117 10.38 4.47 0.80
C ARG A 117 9.60 3.26 1.32
N ILE A 118 8.31 3.17 0.97
CA ILE A 118 7.43 2.06 1.32
C ILE A 118 7.73 0.89 0.39
N GLY A 119 7.99 -0.28 0.97
CA GLY A 119 8.48 -1.48 0.27
C GLY A 119 7.40 -2.39 -0.30
N GLY A 120 6.13 -2.02 -0.22
CA GLY A 120 5.03 -2.82 -0.76
C GLY A 120 3.65 -2.29 -0.45
N TYR A 121 2.64 -2.96 -1.01
CA TYR A 121 1.24 -2.54 -0.94
C TYR A 121 0.33 -3.74 -0.71
N LEU A 122 -0.63 -3.62 0.22
CA LEU A 122 -1.59 -4.68 0.56
C LEU A 122 -3.00 -4.30 0.08
N HIS A 123 -3.81 -5.31 -0.26
CA HIS A 123 -5.26 -5.15 -0.40
C HIS A 123 -5.99 -6.23 0.38
N TRP A 124 -7.02 -5.83 1.11
CA TRP A 124 -7.88 -6.75 1.84
C TRP A 124 -8.96 -7.40 0.95
N GLY A 125 -9.51 -6.65 0.00
CA GLY A 125 -10.67 -7.04 -0.81
C GLY A 125 -10.32 -7.49 -2.23
N PHE A 126 -9.65 -8.65 -2.40
CA PHE A 126 -9.34 -9.13 -3.75
C PHE A 126 -10.63 -9.39 -4.57
N ASN A 127 -11.56 -10.17 -4.01
CA ASN A 127 -12.80 -10.61 -4.67
C ASN A 127 -13.93 -10.93 -3.66
N GLN A 128 -14.12 -10.09 -2.63
CA GLN A 128 -15.11 -10.33 -1.56
C GLN A 128 -16.53 -10.04 -2.04
N PHE A 129 -17.09 -10.90 -2.90
CA PHE A 129 -18.49 -10.85 -3.34
C PHE A 129 -19.36 -11.69 -2.38
N PRO A 130 -20.42 -11.10 -1.76
CA PRO A 130 -21.39 -11.85 -0.98
C PRO A 130 -22.13 -12.90 -1.81
N GLU A 131 -22.57 -13.96 -1.15
CA GLU A 131 -23.41 -14.98 -1.78
C GLU A 131 -24.67 -14.36 -2.39
N GLY A 132 -24.98 -14.72 -3.65
CA GLY A 132 -26.14 -14.23 -4.38
C GLY A 132 -26.00 -12.83 -4.97
N MET A 133 -24.87 -12.14 -4.76
CA MET A 133 -24.59 -10.87 -5.46
C MET A 133 -24.22 -11.14 -6.92
N ASP A 134 -24.83 -10.39 -7.85
CA ASP A 134 -24.31 -10.29 -9.22
C ASP A 134 -23.07 -9.37 -9.22
N PRO A 135 -21.87 -9.90 -9.52
CA PRO A 135 -20.61 -9.14 -9.46
C PRO A 135 -20.52 -8.04 -10.53
N PHE A 136 -21.36 -8.06 -11.56
CA PHE A 136 -21.38 -7.06 -12.63
C PHE A 136 -22.45 -5.98 -12.42
N GLN A 137 -23.30 -6.13 -11.39
CA GLN A 137 -24.30 -5.14 -10.99
C GLN A 137 -24.04 -4.59 -9.59
N GLY A 138 -23.50 -5.41 -8.69
CA GLY A 138 -23.14 -5.02 -7.33
C GLY A 138 -21.92 -4.12 -7.30
N THR A 139 -22.07 -2.93 -6.72
CA THR A 139 -20.97 -1.96 -6.59
C THR A 139 -20.37 -1.92 -5.19
N SER A 140 -21.02 -2.52 -4.19
CA SER A 140 -20.65 -2.39 -2.78
C SER A 140 -21.16 -3.59 -1.96
N CYS A 141 -20.45 -3.93 -0.87
CA CYS A 141 -20.79 -5.05 0.00
C CYS A 141 -21.18 -4.57 1.42
N PRO A 142 -21.98 -5.33 2.18
CA PRO A 142 -22.27 -5.03 3.57
C PRO A 142 -21.00 -4.95 4.43
N ASN A 143 -20.88 -3.90 5.26
CA ASN A 143 -19.80 -3.75 6.23
C ASN A 143 -20.31 -4.04 7.65
N HIS A 144 -20.12 -5.28 8.08
CA HIS A 144 -20.51 -5.73 9.42
C HIS A 144 -19.51 -5.36 10.52
N THR A 145 -18.31 -4.85 10.19
CA THR A 145 -17.20 -4.69 11.14
C THR A 145 -17.13 -3.32 11.80
N GLY A 146 -17.77 -2.27 11.26
CA GLY A 146 -17.53 -0.90 11.77
C GLY A 146 -18.74 0.00 12.02
N ILE A 147 -19.74 0.02 11.14
CA ILE A 147 -20.73 1.14 11.12
C ILE A 147 -22.17 0.68 10.80
N GLY A 148 -22.38 -0.59 10.41
CA GLY A 148 -23.71 -1.07 10.01
C GLY A 148 -24.21 -0.51 8.67
N THR A 149 -23.30 0.00 7.84
CA THR A 149 -23.55 0.47 6.47
C THR A 149 -22.86 -0.46 5.46
N ASN A 150 -22.97 -0.17 4.16
CA ASN A 150 -22.13 -0.83 3.17
C ASN A 150 -20.75 -0.18 3.07
N PHE A 151 -19.76 -0.89 2.52
CA PHE A 151 -18.46 -0.35 2.16
C PHE A 151 -18.56 0.69 1.02
N PRO A 152 -17.57 1.59 0.85
CA PRO A 152 -17.49 2.40 -0.36
C PRO A 152 -17.46 1.54 -1.63
N CYS A 153 -17.93 2.11 -2.75
CA CYS A 153 -18.11 1.33 -3.97
C CYS A 153 -16.76 0.77 -4.47
N GLY A 154 -16.68 -0.55 -4.65
CA GLY A 154 -15.48 -1.23 -5.14
C GLY A 154 -14.36 -1.46 -4.13
N ASP A 155 -14.54 -1.13 -2.84
CA ASP A 155 -13.55 -1.40 -1.80
C ASP A 155 -13.29 -2.91 -1.61
N CYS A 156 -14.34 -3.73 -1.71
CA CYS A 156 -14.30 -5.16 -1.38
C CYS A 156 -13.78 -6.05 -2.52
N PHE A 157 -13.59 -5.51 -3.73
CA PHE A 157 -13.20 -6.28 -4.90
C PHE A 157 -12.39 -5.45 -5.87
N ILE A 158 -11.31 -6.03 -6.40
CA ILE A 158 -10.45 -5.44 -7.43
C ILE A 158 -10.38 -6.31 -8.70
N VAL A 159 -10.87 -7.55 -8.63
CA VAL A 159 -11.07 -8.44 -9.78
C VAL A 159 -12.52 -8.89 -9.85
N TYR A 160 -12.93 -9.38 -11.02
CA TYR A 160 -14.26 -9.95 -11.25
C TYR A 160 -14.15 -11.43 -11.59
N PRO A 161 -15.17 -12.25 -11.32
CA PRO A 161 -15.17 -13.66 -11.72
C PRO A 161 -15.21 -13.79 -13.25
N GLY A 162 -14.51 -14.78 -13.78
CA GLY A 162 -14.49 -15.16 -15.19
C GLY A 162 -14.45 -16.68 -15.36
N GLU A 163 -14.65 -17.16 -16.57
CA GLU A 163 -14.76 -18.60 -16.87
C GLU A 163 -13.47 -19.37 -16.56
N ASP A 164 -12.32 -18.84 -16.98
CA ASP A 164 -11.00 -19.48 -16.84
C ASP A 164 -10.12 -18.84 -15.74
N GLY A 165 -10.69 -17.98 -14.89
CA GLY A 165 -9.96 -17.25 -13.86
C GLY A 165 -10.50 -15.84 -13.63
N PRO A 166 -9.89 -15.07 -12.72
CA PRO A 166 -10.34 -13.71 -12.43
C PRO A 166 -10.11 -12.77 -13.63
N LEU A 167 -11.15 -12.05 -14.01
CA LEU A 167 -11.06 -10.93 -14.94
C LEU A 167 -10.42 -9.74 -14.23
N LEU A 168 -9.33 -9.22 -14.81
CA LEU A 168 -8.60 -8.08 -14.27
C LEU A 168 -9.42 -6.81 -14.49
N SER A 169 -9.65 -6.04 -13.42
CA SER A 169 -10.28 -4.74 -13.56
C SER A 169 -9.28 -3.70 -14.06
N MET A 170 -9.78 -2.61 -14.64
CA MET A 170 -8.94 -1.45 -14.96
C MET A 170 -8.18 -0.94 -13.72
N ARG A 171 -8.82 -0.97 -12.54
CA ARG A 171 -8.21 -0.52 -11.27
C ARG A 171 -7.03 -1.40 -10.86
N LEU A 172 -7.13 -2.72 -11.03
CA LEU A 172 -6.00 -3.62 -10.79
C LEU A 172 -4.88 -3.37 -11.80
N GLU A 173 -5.19 -3.19 -13.08
CA GLU A 173 -4.18 -2.87 -14.10
C GLU A 173 -3.48 -1.53 -13.82
N ALA A 174 -4.21 -0.52 -13.36
CA ALA A 174 -3.62 0.74 -12.92
C ALA A 174 -2.69 0.53 -11.72
N SER A 175 -3.10 -0.25 -10.71
CA SER A 175 -2.22 -0.61 -9.59
C SER A 175 -0.99 -1.41 -10.02
N ARG A 176 -1.14 -2.34 -10.97
CA ARG A 176 -0.03 -3.12 -11.52
C ARG A 176 1.01 -2.21 -12.20
N ARG A 177 0.56 -1.27 -13.02
CA ARG A 177 1.42 -0.24 -13.62
C ARG A 177 2.04 0.67 -12.56
N GLY A 178 1.30 1.04 -11.51
CA GLY A 178 1.85 1.78 -10.39
C GLY A 178 3.01 1.05 -9.70
N ALA A 179 2.89 -0.26 -9.52
CA ALA A 179 3.97 -1.06 -8.95
C ALA A 179 5.22 -1.09 -9.86
N GLU A 180 5.03 -1.14 -11.18
CA GLU A 180 6.12 -0.98 -12.16
C GLU A 180 6.76 0.42 -12.08
N ASP A 181 5.94 1.48 -11.96
CA ASP A 181 6.43 2.85 -11.76
C ASP A 181 7.30 2.95 -10.51
N ALA A 182 6.86 2.38 -9.39
CA ALA A 182 7.62 2.39 -8.14
C ALA A 182 8.97 1.65 -8.26
N ALA A 183 9.04 0.58 -9.06
CA ALA A 183 10.29 -0.11 -9.34
C ALA A 183 11.24 0.76 -10.19
N LEU A 184 10.72 1.44 -11.22
CA LEU A 184 11.50 2.38 -12.04
C LEU A 184 12.00 3.58 -11.22
N LEU A 185 11.15 4.12 -10.35
CA LEU A 185 11.53 5.20 -9.43
C LEU A 185 12.61 4.74 -8.43
N ALA A 186 12.52 3.49 -7.95
CA ALA A 186 13.57 2.93 -7.10
C ALA A 186 14.91 2.82 -7.84
N MET A 187 14.90 2.38 -9.10
CA MET A 187 16.10 2.36 -9.95
C MET A 187 16.65 3.78 -10.16
N LEU A 188 15.78 4.76 -10.49
CA LEU A 188 16.22 6.14 -10.68
C LEU A 188 16.87 6.68 -9.42
N ARG A 189 16.31 6.39 -8.24
CA ARG A 189 16.89 6.82 -6.97
C ARG A 189 18.27 6.24 -6.71
N GLU A 190 18.53 5.00 -7.13
CA GLU A 190 19.86 4.37 -7.01
C GLU A 190 20.90 5.06 -7.90
N CYS A 191 20.49 5.57 -9.06
CA CYS A 191 21.36 6.29 -9.99
C CYS A 191 21.50 7.79 -9.64
N ASP A 192 20.38 8.46 -9.33
CA ASP A 192 20.27 9.90 -9.06
C ASP A 192 19.07 10.18 -8.12
N GLU A 193 19.35 10.22 -6.81
CA GLU A 193 18.34 10.53 -5.78
C GLU A 193 17.74 11.93 -5.94
N ALA A 194 18.51 12.92 -6.43
CA ALA A 194 18.02 14.28 -6.60
C ALA A 194 17.01 14.38 -7.76
N ALA A 195 17.28 13.70 -8.88
CA ALA A 195 16.35 13.63 -10.00
C ALA A 195 15.07 12.87 -9.63
N HIS A 196 15.20 11.76 -8.88
CA HIS A 196 14.06 11.05 -8.30
C HIS A 196 13.17 11.98 -7.46
N ASP A 197 13.76 12.70 -6.49
CA ASP A 197 13.01 13.55 -5.57
C ASP A 197 12.34 14.73 -6.28
N ALA A 198 13.02 15.33 -7.26
CA ALA A 198 12.46 16.41 -8.08
C ALA A 198 11.26 15.95 -8.91
N LEU A 199 11.30 14.73 -9.46
CA LEU A 199 10.23 14.15 -10.27
C LEU A 199 9.03 13.76 -9.40
N ILE A 200 9.28 13.11 -8.26
CA ILE A 200 8.22 12.81 -7.28
C ILE A 200 7.50 14.10 -6.83
N ALA A 201 8.23 15.16 -6.51
CA ALA A 201 7.67 16.40 -5.96
C ALA A 201 6.71 17.14 -6.91
N ARG A 202 6.76 16.87 -8.21
CA ARG A 202 5.81 17.43 -9.21
C ARG A 202 4.44 16.75 -9.16
N ILE A 203 4.40 15.49 -8.72
CA ILE A 203 3.21 14.64 -8.76
C ILE A 203 2.64 14.39 -7.36
N PHE A 204 3.48 14.19 -6.35
CA PHE A 204 3.05 13.70 -5.04
C PHE A 204 3.68 14.51 -3.90
N THR A 205 2.83 15.09 -3.04
CA THR A 205 3.25 15.66 -1.75
C THR A 205 2.90 14.72 -0.60
N ASN A 206 1.64 14.27 -0.54
CA ASN A 206 1.13 13.31 0.44
C ASN A 206 -0.16 12.66 -0.11
N ASN A 207 -0.72 11.68 0.61
CA ASN A 207 -1.91 10.93 0.15
C ASN A 207 -3.22 11.74 0.02
N SER A 208 -3.21 13.03 0.35
CA SER A 208 -4.33 13.98 0.20
C SER A 208 -3.96 15.23 -0.64
N THR A 209 -2.71 15.32 -1.11
CA THR A 209 -2.20 16.44 -1.90
C THR A 209 -1.26 15.91 -2.98
N TYR A 210 -1.76 15.87 -4.21
CA TYR A 210 -1.13 15.27 -5.36
C TYR A 210 -1.66 15.93 -6.64
N ASN A 211 -0.98 15.69 -7.76
CA ASN A 211 -1.41 16.10 -9.09
C ASN A 211 -1.97 14.88 -9.83
N ASP A 212 -3.27 14.90 -10.11
CA ASP A 212 -4.00 13.86 -10.84
C ASP A 212 -4.32 14.25 -12.28
N ASP A 213 -3.69 15.31 -12.82
CA ASP A 213 -3.77 15.66 -14.23
C ASP A 213 -3.07 14.57 -15.09
N PRO A 214 -3.80 13.86 -15.98
CA PRO A 214 -3.22 12.78 -16.76
C PRO A 214 -2.12 13.23 -17.74
N ALA A 215 -2.18 14.47 -18.23
CA ALA A 215 -1.16 14.99 -19.15
C ALA A 215 0.14 15.26 -18.40
N VAL A 216 0.06 15.91 -17.23
CA VAL A 216 1.24 16.15 -16.38
C VAL A 216 1.84 14.82 -15.93
N PHE A 217 1.02 13.87 -15.51
CA PHE A 217 1.51 12.54 -15.13
C PHE A 217 2.21 11.83 -16.29
N ALA A 218 1.67 11.90 -17.52
CA ALA A 218 2.27 11.29 -18.69
C ALA A 218 3.61 11.92 -19.06
N GLU A 219 3.73 13.24 -18.95
CA GLU A 219 4.99 13.97 -19.15
C GLU A 219 6.05 13.55 -18.12
N ASP A 220 5.70 13.51 -16.84
CA ASP A 220 6.60 13.09 -15.76
C ASP A 220 7.02 11.62 -15.91
N TYR A 221 6.11 10.73 -16.30
CA TYR A 221 6.45 9.33 -16.58
C TYR A 221 7.40 9.20 -17.77
N ALA A 222 7.21 9.98 -18.85
CA ALA A 222 8.14 10.00 -19.97
C ALA A 222 9.52 10.52 -19.56
N GLN A 223 9.58 11.54 -18.69
CA GLN A 223 10.82 12.08 -18.14
C GLN A 223 11.55 11.04 -17.28
N LEU A 224 10.84 10.26 -16.46
CA LEU A 224 11.41 9.16 -15.68
C LEU A 224 12.15 8.15 -16.59
N LEU A 225 11.51 7.74 -17.69
CA LEU A 225 12.12 6.81 -18.64
C LEU A 225 13.36 7.41 -19.32
N ALA A 226 13.29 8.68 -19.73
CA ALA A 226 14.42 9.36 -20.37
C ALA A 226 15.64 9.51 -19.43
N LEU A 227 15.41 9.76 -18.13
CA LEU A 227 16.47 9.83 -17.12
C LEU A 227 17.17 8.47 -16.96
N LEU A 228 16.38 7.39 -16.86
CA LEU A 228 16.92 6.03 -16.75
C LEU A 228 17.73 5.62 -17.99
N GLU A 229 17.28 5.99 -19.19
CA GLU A 229 18.02 5.71 -20.44
C GLU A 229 19.38 6.43 -20.46
N GLN A 230 19.45 7.69 -20.00
CA GLN A 230 20.70 8.45 -19.95
C GLN A 230 21.70 7.88 -18.93
N SER A 231 21.21 7.39 -17.78
CA SER A 231 22.05 6.72 -16.78
C SER A 231 22.66 5.43 -17.34
N ASP A 232 21.87 4.62 -18.06
CA ASP A 232 22.32 3.39 -18.70
C ASP A 232 23.41 3.62 -19.77
N GLU A 233 23.30 4.71 -20.53
CA GLU A 233 24.31 5.08 -21.53
C GLU A 233 25.63 5.53 -20.90
N THR A 234 25.56 6.24 -19.78
CA THR A 234 26.73 6.74 -19.04
C THR A 234 27.54 5.56 -18.48
N ASP A 235 26.89 4.59 -17.84
CA ASP A 235 27.54 3.40 -17.30
C ASP A 235 28.23 2.55 -18.39
N ARG A 236 27.63 2.45 -19.58
CA ARG A 236 28.23 1.75 -20.73
C ARG A 236 29.41 2.50 -21.35
N GLY A 237 29.43 3.82 -21.23
CA GLY A 237 30.52 4.68 -21.69
C GLY A 237 31.76 4.56 -20.81
N GLU A 238 31.59 4.47 -19.48
CA GLU A 238 32.68 4.33 -18.51
C GLU A 238 33.28 2.91 -18.45
N ALA A 239 32.54 1.89 -18.89
CA ALA A 239 33.01 0.49 -18.94
C ALA A 239 33.88 0.14 -20.17
N LYS A 240 34.21 1.11 -21.05
CA LYS A 240 35.06 0.94 -22.24
C LYS A 240 36.45 1.55 -22.05
#